data_AF-A0A9P4J0B0-F1
#
_entry.id   AF-A0A9P4J0B0-F1
#
_cell.length_a   1.000
_cell.length_b   1.000
_cell.length_c   1.000
_cell.angle_alpha   90.00
_cell.angle_beta   90.00
_cell.angle_gamma   90.00
#
_symmetry.space_group_name_H-M   'P 1'
#
loop_
_entity.id
_entity.type
_entity.pdbx_description
1 polymer ?
#
loop_
_entity_poly.entity_id
_entity_poly.type
_entity_poly.pdbx_seq_one_letter_code
_entity_poly.pdbx_strand_id
1 'polypeptide(L)'
;LTEVAGDLWLLLIQLAGKIKRAEARVKRVRHKADRELIEDFLESGERLWGKFSKLLKVSESYMLKAAKKKSSSKKVVVGKDSGVQFIKCIFGRDHEMDRTEKIMTGIRLWSMRFDANCDDILRRS
;
A
#
# COMPACT_ATOMS: atom_id res chain seq x y z
N LEU A 1 -8.44 13.68 7.91
CA LEU A 1 -7.76 12.44 8.33
C LEU A 1 -8.57 11.21 7.91
N THR A 2 -9.85 11.13 8.28
CA THR A 2 -10.76 10.03 7.91
C THR A 2 -10.90 9.83 6.41
N GLU A 3 -11.04 10.91 5.62
CA GLU A 3 -11.12 10.83 4.15
C GLU A 3 -9.85 10.27 3.52
N VAL A 4 -8.68 10.81 3.85
CA VAL A 4 -7.39 10.33 3.33
C VAL A 4 -7.12 8.87 3.69
N ALA A 5 -7.50 8.45 4.90
CA ALA A 5 -7.39 7.06 5.33
C ALA A 5 -8.34 6.13 4.55
N GLY A 6 -9.57 6.58 4.30
CA GLY A 6 -10.54 5.88 3.45
C GLY A 6 -10.06 5.74 2.01
N ASP A 7 -9.56 6.84 1.42
CA ASP A 7 -8.98 6.84 0.08
C ASP A 7 -7.80 5.88 -0.05
N LEU A 8 -6.87 5.91 0.92
CA LEU A 8 -5.74 4.98 0.93
C LEU A 8 -6.22 3.53 0.99
N TRP A 9 -7.20 3.25 1.85
CA TRP A 9 -7.77 1.90 1.97
C TRP A 9 -8.38 1.41 0.65
N LEU A 10 -9.17 2.25 -0.02
CA LEU A 10 -9.74 1.92 -1.32
C LEU A 10 -8.65 1.68 -2.39
N LEU A 11 -7.61 2.51 -2.41
CA LEU A 11 -6.47 2.32 -3.31
C LEU A 11 -5.74 0.98 -3.08
N LEU A 12 -5.59 0.57 -1.82
CA LEU A 12 -4.95 -0.70 -1.47
C LEU A 12 -5.80 -1.90 -1.87
N ILE A 13 -7.13 -1.83 -1.66
CA ILE A 13 -8.06 -2.85 -2.15
C ILE A 13 -7.94 -3.01 -3.67
N GLN A 14 -7.94 -1.89 -4.39
CA GLN A 14 -7.82 -1.90 -5.85
C GLN A 14 -6.48 -2.48 -6.32
N LEU A 15 -5.37 -2.06 -5.70
CA LEU A 15 -4.03 -2.58 -6.01
C LEU A 15 -3.98 -4.10 -5.82
N ALA A 16 -4.40 -4.59 -4.64
CA ALA A 16 -4.40 -6.01 -4.34
C ALA A 16 -5.30 -6.81 -5.29
N GLY A 17 -6.46 -6.27 -5.65
CA GLY A 17 -7.38 -6.89 -6.61
C GLY A 17 -6.79 -7.03 -8.00
N LYS A 18 -6.12 -5.97 -8.49
CA LYS A 18 -5.46 -5.97 -9.81
C LYS A 18 -4.28 -6.92 -9.88
N ILE A 19 -3.42 -6.92 -8.85
CA ILE A 19 -2.29 -7.86 -8.74
C ILE A 19 -2.81 -9.31 -8.79
N LYS A 20 -3.74 -9.69 -7.91
CA LYS A 20 -4.29 -11.05 -7.88
C LYS A 20 -4.92 -11.46 -9.21
N ARG A 21 -5.64 -10.54 -9.87
CA ARG A 21 -6.25 -10.80 -11.18
C ARG A 21 -5.19 -11.06 -12.25
N ALA A 22 -4.13 -10.26 -12.29
CA ALA A 22 -3.03 -10.45 -13.23
C ALA A 22 -2.29 -11.77 -12.96
N GLU A 23 -1.91 -12.06 -11.72
CA GLU A 23 -1.22 -13.31 -11.34
C GLU A 23 -2.00 -14.56 -11.76
N ALA A 24 -3.33 -14.54 -11.59
CA ALA A 24 -4.18 -15.68 -11.92
C ALA A 24 -4.30 -15.93 -13.45
N ARG A 25 -4.07 -14.91 -14.28
CA ARG A 25 -4.32 -14.97 -15.73
C ARG A 25 -3.06 -14.89 -16.58
N VAL A 26 -1.97 -14.31 -16.09
CA VAL A 26 -0.73 -14.05 -16.86
C VAL A 26 -0.17 -15.31 -17.54
N LYS A 27 -0.31 -16.48 -16.88
CA LYS A 27 0.12 -17.78 -17.43
C LYS A 27 -0.67 -18.23 -18.67
N ARG A 28 -1.88 -17.71 -18.87
CA ARG A 28 -2.77 -18.01 -20.02
C ARG A 28 -2.53 -17.10 -21.22
N VAL A 29 -1.88 -15.95 -21.00
CA VAL A 29 -1.55 -14.98 -22.06
C VAL A 29 -0.60 -15.63 -23.06
N ARG A 30 -1.02 -15.72 -24.32
CA ARG A 30 -0.27 -16.43 -25.38
C ARG A 30 0.86 -15.58 -25.95
N HIS A 31 0.63 -14.29 -26.15
CA HIS A 31 1.63 -13.39 -26.71
C HIS A 31 2.70 -13.08 -25.66
N LYS A 32 3.97 -13.32 -26.03
CA LYS A 32 5.10 -13.14 -25.11
C LYS A 32 5.24 -11.70 -24.64
N ALA A 33 5.14 -10.72 -25.54
CA ALA A 33 5.26 -9.30 -25.21
C ALA A 33 4.16 -8.85 -24.22
N ASP A 34 2.92 -9.29 -24.43
CA ASP A 34 1.80 -9.02 -23.52
C ASP A 34 2.03 -9.62 -22.12
N ARG A 35 2.60 -10.82 -22.07
CA ARG A 35 2.96 -11.48 -20.81
C ARG A 35 4.05 -10.72 -20.07
N GLU A 36 5.14 -10.37 -20.75
CA GLU A 36 6.25 -9.59 -20.19
C GLU A 36 5.75 -8.24 -19.65
N LEU A 37 4.88 -7.56 -20.41
CA LEU A 37 4.25 -6.32 -19.96
C LEU A 37 3.46 -6.50 -18.65
N ILE A 38 2.65 -7.55 -18.55
CA ILE A 38 1.88 -7.84 -17.32
C ILE A 38 2.83 -8.18 -16.15
N GLU A 39 3.89 -8.93 -16.40
CA GLU A 39 4.90 -9.27 -15.39
C GLU A 39 5.63 -8.03 -14.86
N ASP A 40 5.97 -7.07 -15.73
CA ASP A 40 6.54 -5.77 -15.33
C ASP A 40 5.55 -4.96 -14.46
N PHE A 41 4.26 -5.01 -14.79
CA PHE A 41 3.21 -4.41 -13.96
C PHE A 41 3.05 -5.10 -12.61
N LEU A 42 3.14 -6.43 -12.55
CA LEU A 42 3.11 -7.18 -11.30
C LEU A 42 4.30 -6.81 -10.42
N GLU A 43 5.51 -6.80 -10.97
CA GLU A 43 6.72 -6.45 -10.23
C GLU A 43 6.65 -5.01 -9.69
N SER A 44 6.18 -4.06 -10.51
CA SER A 44 5.99 -2.68 -10.07
C SER A 44 4.87 -2.50 -9.04
N GLY A 45 3.81 -3.31 -9.11
CA GLY A 45 2.74 -3.37 -8.11
C GLY A 45 3.25 -3.88 -6.76
N GLU A 46 4.03 -4.97 -6.76
CA GLU A 46 4.69 -5.50 -5.57
C GLU A 46 5.67 -4.51 -4.94
N ARG A 47 6.39 -3.72 -5.75
CA ARG A 47 7.22 -2.62 -5.24
C ARG A 47 6.40 -1.55 -4.50
N LEU A 48 5.20 -1.22 -4.99
CA LEU A 48 4.30 -0.30 -4.28
C LEU A 48 3.78 -0.91 -2.97
N TRP A 49 3.41 -2.19 -2.99
CA TRP A 49 3.01 -2.93 -1.80
C TRP A 49 4.13 -2.98 -0.74
N GLY A 50 5.37 -3.18 -1.17
CA GLY A 50 6.55 -3.12 -0.31
C GLY A 50 6.79 -1.74 0.29
N LYS A 51 6.55 -0.65 -0.45
CA LYS A 51 6.63 0.73 0.08
C LYS A 51 5.57 0.97 1.16
N PHE A 52 4.33 0.52 0.93
CA PHE A 52 3.27 0.59 1.94
C PHE A 52 3.60 -0.26 3.18
N SER A 53 4.13 -1.47 3.01
CA SER A 53 4.56 -2.32 4.13
C SER A 53 5.67 -1.66 4.96
N LYS A 54 6.61 -0.96 4.33
CA LYS A 54 7.64 -0.17 5.02
C LYS A 54 7.04 0.99 5.81
N LEU A 55 6.06 1.69 5.24
CA LEU A 55 5.33 2.77 5.92
C LEU A 55 4.71 2.24 7.23
N LEU A 56 4.01 1.11 7.19
CA LEU A 56 3.40 0.50 8.39
C LEU A 56 4.44 0.18 9.48
N LYS A 57 5.58 -0.41 9.11
CA LYS A 57 6.67 -0.73 10.06
C LYS A 57 7.25 0.52 10.71
N VAL A 58 7.43 1.59 9.94
CA VAL A 58 7.91 2.87 10.48
C VAL A 58 6.90 3.44 11.45
N SER A 59 5.62 3.46 11.09
CA SER A 59 4.55 3.95 11.96
C SER A 59 4.40 3.12 13.25
N GLU A 60 4.61 1.81 13.18
CA GLU A 60 4.64 0.92 14.35
C GLU A 60 5.83 1.27 15.27
N SER A 61 7.01 1.51 14.70
CA SER A 61 8.19 1.89 15.48
C SER A 61 8.01 3.21 16.24
N TYR A 62 7.33 4.19 15.64
CA TYR A 62 7.00 5.46 16.29
C TYR A 62 5.99 5.26 17.42
N MET A 63 4.95 4.45 17.20
CA MET A 63 3.98 4.10 18.23
C MET A 63 4.66 3.45 19.44
N LEU A 64 5.56 2.49 19.22
CA LEU A 64 6.31 1.82 20.29
C LEU A 64 7.23 2.78 21.05
N LYS A 65 7.90 3.71 20.35
CA LYS A 65 8.72 4.76 20.98
C LYS A 65 7.88 5.71 21.83
N ALA A 66 6.71 6.12 21.34
CA ALA A 66 5.80 7.00 22.06
C ALA A 66 5.22 6.30 23.32
N ALA A 67 4.88 5.02 23.23
CA ALA A 67 4.41 4.22 24.35
C ALA A 67 5.50 4.05 25.43
N LYS A 68 6.77 3.83 25.03
CA LYS A 68 7.92 3.79 25.94
C LYS A 68 8.16 5.13 26.65
N LYS A 69 8.00 6.26 25.96
CA LYS A 69 8.20 7.60 26.54
C LYS A 69 7.12 7.99 27.56
N LYS A 70 5.89 7.48 27.39
CA LYS A 70 4.77 7.71 28.33
C LYS A 70 4.77 6.76 29.53
N SER A 71 5.49 5.64 29.45
CA SER A 71 5.61 4.68 30.55
C SER A 71 6.87 4.96 31.37
N SER A 72 6.73 5.52 32.58
CA SER A 72 7.79 5.58 33.58
C SER A 72 8.09 4.23 34.24
N SER A 73 7.40 3.15 33.84
CA SER A 73 7.52 1.79 34.37
C SER A 73 8.01 0.80 33.30
N LYS A 74 8.71 -0.28 33.72
CA LYS A 74 9.31 -1.33 32.85
C LYS A 74 8.32 -2.13 31.97
N LYS A 75 7.00 -1.90 32.06
CA LYS A 75 5.97 -2.61 31.29
C LYS A 75 5.28 -1.65 30.32
N VAL A 76 5.66 -1.72 29.04
CA VAL A 76 5.00 -0.96 27.96
C VAL A 76 3.66 -1.62 27.67
N VAL A 77 2.57 -1.08 28.22
CA VAL A 77 1.21 -1.52 27.87
C VAL A 77 0.74 -0.70 26.68
N VAL A 78 0.61 -1.36 25.53
CA VAL A 78 0.02 -0.77 24.32
C VAL A 78 -1.50 -0.70 24.54
N GLY A 79 -1.98 0.40 25.13
CA GLY A 79 -3.38 0.62 25.46
C GLY A 79 -4.26 1.00 24.26
N LYS A 80 -5.56 1.24 24.51
CA LYS A 80 -6.61 1.55 23.50
C LYS A 80 -6.28 2.76 22.59
N ASP A 81 -5.41 3.67 23.02
CA ASP A 81 -4.94 4.84 22.25
C ASP A 81 -3.85 4.54 21.21
N SER A 82 -3.29 3.33 21.22
CA SER A 82 -2.21 2.92 20.30
C SER A 82 -2.63 2.95 18.83
N GLY A 83 -3.84 2.49 18.52
CA GLY A 83 -4.41 2.57 17.16
C GLY A 83 -4.62 4.02 16.70
N VAL A 84 -5.06 4.90 17.59
CA VAL A 84 -5.20 6.33 17.27
C VAL A 84 -3.84 6.97 17.00
N GLN A 85 -2.81 6.62 17.77
CA GLN A 85 -1.44 7.10 17.56
C GLN A 85 -0.82 6.55 16.28
N PHE A 86 -1.15 5.30 15.90
CA PHE A 86 -0.73 4.71 14.63
C PHE A 86 -1.27 5.50 13.43
N ILE A 87 -2.58 5.78 13.44
CA ILE A 87 -3.24 6.57 12.40
C ILE A 87 -2.70 8.00 12.39
N LYS A 88 -2.46 8.61 13.56
CA LYS A 88 -1.79 9.92 13.64
C LYS A 88 -0.36 9.89 13.12
N CYS A 89 0.35 8.76 13.18
CA CYS A 89 1.69 8.65 12.60
C CYS A 89 1.67 8.54 11.07
N ILE A 90 0.69 7.84 10.51
CA ILE A 90 0.55 7.68 9.06
C ILE A 90 0.05 8.98 8.42
N PHE A 91 -0.93 9.64 9.05
CA PHE A 91 -1.67 10.76 8.46
C PHE A 91 -1.47 12.10 9.18
N GLY A 92 -0.63 12.15 10.22
CA GLY A 92 -0.30 13.40 10.92
C GLY A 92 0.73 14.22 10.16
N ARG A 93 0.55 15.56 10.16
CA ARG A 93 1.36 16.52 9.40
C ARG A 93 2.88 16.41 9.64
N ASP A 94 3.31 15.99 10.82
CA ASP A 94 4.73 16.01 11.20
C ASP A 94 5.44 14.65 11.08
N HIS A 95 4.76 13.61 10.58
CA HIS A 95 5.31 12.24 10.54
C HIS A 95 5.40 11.73 9.10
N GLU A 96 4.50 10.85 8.66
CA GLU A 96 4.66 10.17 7.37
C GLU A 96 3.64 10.62 6.31
N MET A 97 2.97 11.76 6.49
CA MET A 97 1.93 12.24 5.57
C MET A 97 2.44 12.38 4.13
N ASP A 98 3.58 13.04 3.92
CA ASP A 98 4.21 13.17 2.59
C ASP A 98 4.52 11.81 1.95
N ARG A 99 4.95 10.83 2.76
CA ARG A 99 5.27 9.49 2.25
C ARG A 99 3.98 8.75 1.88
N THR A 100 2.94 8.90 2.69
CA THR A 100 1.60 8.35 2.44
C THR A 100 1.03 8.92 1.13
N GLU A 101 1.08 10.24 0.93
CA GLU A 101 0.59 10.89 -0.30
C GLU A 101 1.37 10.45 -1.55
N LYS A 102 2.70 10.30 -1.43
CA LYS A 102 3.54 9.76 -2.51
C LYS A 102 3.16 8.31 -2.86
N ILE A 103 2.87 7.48 -1.86
CA ILE A 103 2.38 6.11 -2.09
C ILE A 103 1.00 6.14 -2.77
N MET A 104 0.06 6.93 -2.26
CA MET A 104 -1.28 7.06 -2.85
C MET A 104 -1.21 7.50 -4.31
N THR A 105 -0.40 8.52 -4.61
CA THR A 105 -0.18 9.03 -5.97
C THR A 105 0.44 7.96 -6.87
N GLY A 106 1.43 7.23 -6.36
CA GLY A 106 2.06 6.11 -7.07
C GLY A 106 1.06 4.99 -7.40
N ILE A 107 0.19 4.63 -6.45
CA ILE A 107 -0.85 3.62 -6.67
C ILE A 107 -1.86 4.10 -7.71
N ARG A 108 -2.31 5.36 -7.64
CA ARG A 108 -3.24 5.95 -8.62
C ARG A 108 -2.67 5.89 -10.04
N LEU A 109 -1.43 6.33 -10.23
CA LEU A 109 -0.76 6.31 -11.53
C LEU A 109 -0.57 4.88 -12.04
N TRP A 110 -0.09 3.98 -11.18
CA TRP A 110 0.06 2.56 -11.54
C TRP A 110 -1.28 1.95 -11.94
N SER A 111 -2.33 2.22 -11.17
CA SER A 111 -3.69 1.71 -11.37
C SER A 111 -4.26 2.14 -12.73
N MET A 112 -4.13 3.42 -13.08
CA MET A 112 -4.56 3.95 -14.38
C MET A 112 -3.76 3.34 -15.54
N ARG A 113 -2.44 3.19 -15.39
CA ARG A 113 -1.60 2.57 -16.43
C ARG A 113 -1.90 1.08 -16.59
N PHE A 114 -2.12 0.37 -15.49
CA PHE A 114 -2.50 -1.04 -15.52
C PHE A 114 -3.81 -1.23 -16.28
N ASP A 115 -4.82 -0.39 -16.03
CA ASP A 115 -6.10 -0.50 -16.76
C ASP A 115 -5.91 -0.20 -18.26
N ALA A 116 -5.13 0.84 -18.60
CA ALA A 116 -4.90 1.20 -19.99
C ALA A 116 -4.11 0.14 -20.79
N ASN A 117 -3.24 -0.62 -20.13
CA ASN A 117 -2.30 -1.52 -20.81
C ASN A 117 -2.61 -3.01 -20.64
N CYS A 118 -3.23 -3.41 -19.52
CA CYS A 118 -3.39 -4.82 -19.15
C CYS A 118 -4.84 -5.30 -19.20
N ASP A 119 -5.85 -4.44 -19.02
CA ASP A 119 -7.23 -4.90 -18.84
C ASP A 119 -7.75 -5.70 -20.04
N ASP A 120 -7.54 -5.20 -21.25
CA ASP A 120 -8.02 -5.88 -22.45
C ASP A 120 -7.27 -7.17 -22.75
N ILE A 121 -5.98 -7.24 -22.41
CA ILE A 121 -5.17 -8.46 -22.53
C ILE A 121 -5.73 -9.50 -21.55
N LEU A 122 -5.88 -9.12 -20.28
CA LEU A 122 -6.36 -10.00 -19.22
C LEU A 122 -7.81 -10.45 -19.42
N ARG A 123 -8.65 -9.66 -20.10
CA ARG A 123 -10.03 -10.05 -20.46
C ARG A 123 -10.10 -11.09 -21.57
N ARG A 124 -9.14 -11.06 -22.50
CA ARG A 124 -9.07 -11.94 -23.67
C ARG A 124 -8.28 -13.24 -23.41
N SER A 125 -7.52 -13.30 -22.30
CA SER A 125 -6.68 -14.43 -21.88
C SER A 125 -7.38 -15.46 -20.99
#